data_AF-A0AB39NBR4-F1
#
_entry.id   AF-A0AB39NBR4-F1
#
_cell.length_a   1.000
_cell.length_b   1.000
_cell.length_c   1.000
_cell.angle_alpha   90.00
_cell.angle_beta   90.00
_cell.angle_gamma   90.00
#
_symmetry.space_group_name_H-M   'P 1'
#
loop_
_entity.id
_entity.type
_entity.pdbx_description
1 polymer ?
#
loop_
_entity_poly.entity_id
_entity_poly.type
_entity_poly.pdbx_seq_one_letter_code
_entity_poly.pdbx_strand_id
1 'polypeptide(L)'
;MLRPALPVQDASPLPYESLLPPSSEAATLHVLVSRMPPEGPVDLDRLLDRLAGNVAVEELPRQPVRTLRFGVQILVDLGEGMEPFWRDEMDGVTAIAGRQSCQVRYFSGCPLHRSGEGAGWTWKPYRPPARGAKVLVLSDFGCNADSSAAATAHLPAQ
;
A
#
# COMPACT_ATOMS: atom_id res chain seq x y z
N MET A 1 3.48 -50.91 17.69
CA MET A 1 3.08 -49.74 18.51
C MET A 1 2.81 -48.58 17.55
N LEU A 2 1.54 -48.18 17.36
CA LEU A 2 1.15 -47.05 16.50
C LEU A 2 1.21 -45.75 17.31
N ARG A 3 1.89 -44.71 16.79
CA ARG A 3 1.85 -43.34 17.31
C ARG A 3 0.45 -42.75 17.03
N PRO A 4 -0.29 -42.24 18.04
CA PRO A 4 -1.52 -41.51 17.76
C PRO A 4 -1.18 -40.21 17.04
N ALA A 5 -1.93 -39.89 15.98
CA ALA A 5 -1.88 -38.59 15.33
C ALA A 5 -2.34 -37.53 16.35
N LEU A 6 -1.52 -36.52 16.59
CA LEU A 6 -1.92 -35.37 17.40
C LEU A 6 -3.10 -34.69 16.69
N PRO A 7 -4.15 -34.28 17.42
CA PRO A 7 -5.23 -33.50 16.82
C PRO A 7 -4.64 -32.21 16.25
N VAL A 8 -4.87 -31.96 14.95
CA VAL A 8 -4.66 -30.65 14.34
C VAL A 8 -5.60 -29.71 15.09
N GLN A 9 -5.05 -28.93 16.01
CA GLN A 9 -5.82 -27.86 16.65
C GLN A 9 -6.16 -26.86 15.55
N ASP A 10 -7.45 -26.68 15.29
CA ASP A 10 -7.98 -25.52 14.59
C ASP A 10 -7.60 -24.27 15.38
N ALA A 11 -6.37 -23.80 15.18
CA ALA A 11 -5.90 -22.55 15.74
C ALA A 11 -6.74 -21.46 15.06
N SER A 12 -7.75 -20.95 15.77
CA SER A 12 -8.35 -19.67 15.38
C SER A 12 -7.21 -18.65 15.24
N PRO A 13 -7.12 -17.95 14.10
CA PRO A 13 -6.03 -17.03 13.86
C PRO A 13 -6.01 -16.00 14.99
N LEU A 14 -4.82 -15.82 15.58
CA LEU A 14 -4.63 -14.81 16.61
C LEU A 14 -5.07 -13.45 16.04
N PRO A 15 -5.82 -12.65 16.80
CA PRO A 15 -6.15 -11.29 16.37
C PRO A 15 -4.84 -10.55 16.12
N TYR A 16 -4.66 -10.08 14.89
CA TYR A 16 -3.52 -9.23 14.57
C TYR A 16 -3.78 -7.83 15.13
N GLU A 17 -2.76 -7.23 15.74
CA GLU A 17 -2.81 -5.83 16.16
C GLU A 17 -2.22 -4.98 15.04
N SER A 18 -3.07 -4.20 14.37
CA SER A 18 -2.59 -3.18 13.43
C SER A 18 -1.66 -2.22 14.17
N LEU A 19 -0.48 -1.96 13.60
CA LEU A 19 0.48 -0.97 14.12
C LEU A 19 -0.05 0.46 14.06
N LEU A 20 -1.15 0.67 13.33
CA LEU A 20 -1.84 1.94 13.23
C LEU A 20 -3.14 1.88 14.05
N PRO A 21 -3.51 2.95 14.78
CA PRO A 21 -4.79 2.99 15.48
C PRO A 21 -5.94 2.76 14.48
N PRO A 22 -6.94 1.90 14.79
CA PRO A 22 -8.02 1.55 13.86
C PRO A 22 -8.80 2.76 13.31
N SER A 23 -8.92 3.82 14.12
CA SER A 23 -9.56 5.08 13.73
C SER A 23 -8.74 5.94 12.78
N SER A 24 -7.43 5.68 12.68
CA SER A 24 -6.44 6.54 12.02
C SER A 24 -5.74 5.85 10.86
N GLU A 25 -5.78 4.52 10.75
CA GLU A 25 -5.12 3.77 9.69
C GLU A 25 -5.56 4.23 8.28
N ALA A 26 -6.85 4.19 8.00
CA ALA A 26 -7.40 4.66 6.72
C ALA A 26 -7.11 6.15 6.48
N ALA A 27 -7.11 6.98 7.52
CA ALA A 27 -6.82 8.41 7.41
C ALA A 27 -5.33 8.67 7.11
N THR A 28 -4.44 7.93 7.74
CA THR A 28 -2.99 7.98 7.52
C THR A 28 -2.64 7.50 6.13
N LEU A 29 -3.15 6.33 5.72
CA LEU A 29 -2.97 5.81 4.37
C LEU A 29 -3.50 6.80 3.33
N HIS A 30 -4.69 7.34 3.54
CA HIS A 30 -5.25 8.39 2.68
C HIS A 30 -4.35 9.62 2.59
N VAL A 31 -3.79 10.10 3.70
CA VAL A 31 -2.85 11.23 3.71
C VAL A 31 -1.59 10.91 2.89
N LEU A 32 -1.05 9.69 3.01
CA LEU A 32 0.15 9.24 2.29
C LEU A 32 -0.06 9.13 0.78
N VAL A 33 -1.23 8.62 0.35
CA VAL A 33 -1.53 8.45 -1.08
C VAL A 33 -2.17 9.69 -1.73
N SER A 34 -2.65 10.65 -0.95
CA SER A 34 -3.24 11.88 -1.48
C SER A 34 -2.21 12.84 -2.06
N ARG A 35 -2.62 13.60 -3.07
CA ARG A 35 -1.83 14.69 -3.64
C ARG A 35 -2.41 16.05 -3.21
N MET A 36 -1.58 17.08 -3.19
CA MET A 36 -1.94 18.47 -2.87
C MET A 36 -1.66 19.41 -4.05
N PRO A 37 -2.40 19.31 -5.18
CA PRO A 37 -2.28 20.27 -6.26
C PRO A 37 -2.77 21.68 -5.82
N PRO A 38 -2.19 22.77 -6.37
CA PRO A 38 -2.64 24.14 -6.16
C PRO A 38 -3.91 24.40 -6.99
N GLU A 39 -4.98 23.73 -6.65
CA GLU A 39 -6.26 23.79 -7.38
C GLU A 39 -7.42 24.30 -6.51
N GLY A 40 -7.12 24.72 -5.29
CA GLY A 40 -8.07 25.36 -4.39
C GLY A 40 -8.42 26.79 -4.78
N PRO A 41 -9.09 27.50 -3.85
CA PRO A 41 -9.31 28.94 -3.94
C PRO A 41 -7.99 29.69 -4.14
N VAL A 42 -8.08 30.91 -4.66
CA VAL A 42 -6.91 31.79 -4.77
C VAL A 42 -6.32 32.01 -3.38
N ASP A 43 -5.01 31.82 -3.28
CA ASP A 43 -4.24 32.12 -2.09
C ASP A 43 -4.01 33.63 -2.04
N LEU A 44 -4.93 34.34 -1.38
CA LEU A 44 -4.94 35.80 -1.29
C LEU A 44 -3.69 36.33 -0.60
N ASP A 45 -3.24 35.69 0.48
CA ASP A 45 -2.06 36.13 1.22
C ASP A 45 -0.82 36.08 0.32
N ARG A 46 -0.61 34.96 -0.36
CA ARG A 46 0.53 34.80 -1.29
C ARG A 46 0.42 35.71 -2.52
N LEU A 47 -0.79 36.02 -2.97
CA LEU A 47 -1.02 36.97 -4.06
C LEU A 47 -0.65 38.39 -3.61
N LEU A 48 -1.11 38.80 -2.42
CA LEU A 48 -0.82 40.10 -1.84
C LEU A 48 0.67 40.28 -1.59
N ASP A 49 1.37 39.25 -1.10
CA ASP A 49 2.82 39.28 -0.92
C ASP A 49 3.57 39.52 -2.24
N ARG A 50 3.15 38.85 -3.33
CA ARG A 50 3.76 39.05 -4.66
C ARG A 50 3.50 40.44 -5.21
N LEU A 51 2.27 40.95 -5.05
CA LEU A 51 1.90 42.29 -5.49
C LEU A 51 2.63 43.36 -4.68
N ALA A 52 2.71 43.22 -3.36
CA ALA A 52 3.48 44.10 -2.48
C ALA A 52 4.99 44.07 -2.80
N GLY A 53 5.51 42.91 -3.20
CA GLY A 53 6.89 42.74 -3.66
C GLY A 53 7.16 43.18 -5.11
N ASN A 54 6.16 43.72 -5.81
CA ASN A 54 6.25 44.13 -7.22
C ASN A 54 6.70 42.99 -8.16
N VAL A 55 6.38 41.74 -7.79
CA VAL A 55 6.69 40.53 -8.56
C VAL A 55 5.53 40.22 -9.49
N ALA A 56 5.80 40.14 -10.79
CA ALA A 56 4.79 39.77 -11.78
C ALA A 56 4.15 38.42 -11.44
N VAL A 57 2.82 38.36 -11.50
CA VAL A 57 2.03 37.15 -11.23
C VAL A 57 1.67 36.50 -12.56
N GLU A 58 2.51 35.58 -13.03
CA GLU A 58 2.28 34.84 -14.28
C GLU A 58 1.15 33.81 -14.16
N GLU A 59 0.98 33.25 -12.96
CA GLU A 59 -0.09 32.31 -12.63
C GLU A 59 -0.67 32.67 -11.26
N LEU A 60 -2.00 32.58 -11.14
CA LEU A 60 -2.71 32.85 -9.88
C LEU A 60 -2.31 31.80 -8.83
N PRO A 61 -1.70 32.21 -7.69
CA PRO A 61 -1.38 31.28 -6.63
C PRO A 61 -2.69 30.74 -6.04
N ARG A 62 -2.79 29.43 -5.93
CA ARG A 62 -3.96 28.72 -5.41
C ARG A 62 -3.58 27.88 -4.21
N GLN A 63 -4.52 27.75 -3.29
CA GLN A 63 -4.35 26.92 -2.11
C GLN A 63 -4.26 25.44 -2.51
N PRO A 64 -3.32 24.68 -1.92
CA PRO A 64 -3.25 23.25 -2.13
C PRO A 64 -4.47 22.53 -1.55
N VAL A 65 -5.18 21.72 -2.36
CA VAL A 65 -6.31 20.90 -1.90
C VAL A 65 -5.96 19.43 -1.97
N ARG A 66 -6.18 18.70 -0.87
CA ARG A 66 -5.90 17.26 -0.81
C ARG A 66 -6.91 16.49 -1.70
N THR A 67 -6.44 15.72 -2.68
CA THR A 67 -7.30 14.97 -3.59
C THR A 67 -6.71 13.62 -4.02
N LEU A 68 -7.61 12.65 -4.23
CA LEU A 68 -7.35 11.32 -4.79
C LEU A 68 -7.76 11.17 -6.27
N ARG A 69 -8.32 12.22 -6.90
CA ARG A 69 -8.87 12.14 -8.28
C ARG A 69 -7.86 11.75 -9.36
N PHE A 70 -6.55 11.82 -9.06
CA PHE A 70 -5.49 11.41 -9.98
C PHE A 70 -5.26 9.89 -9.97
N GLY A 71 -6.00 9.16 -9.15
CA GLY A 71 -5.90 7.72 -9.01
C GLY A 71 -4.75 7.29 -8.11
N VAL A 72 -4.97 6.17 -7.42
CA VAL A 72 -3.94 5.45 -6.65
C VAL A 72 -3.83 4.06 -7.23
N GLN A 73 -2.62 3.63 -7.55
CA GLN A 73 -2.37 2.24 -7.89
C GLN A 73 -1.72 1.55 -6.69
N ILE A 74 -2.26 0.43 -6.27
CA ILE A 74 -1.74 -0.37 -5.17
C ILE A 74 -1.14 -1.64 -5.76
N LEU A 75 0.11 -1.94 -5.43
CA LEU A 75 0.80 -3.17 -5.77
C LEU A 75 0.96 -4.00 -4.50
N VAL A 76 0.44 -5.22 -4.51
CA VAL A 76 0.48 -6.15 -3.38
C VAL A 76 1.35 -7.34 -3.73
N ASP A 77 2.31 -7.66 -2.88
CA ASP A 77 3.21 -8.79 -3.07
C ASP A 77 2.61 -10.08 -2.48
N LEU A 78 2.53 -11.11 -3.31
CA LEU A 78 2.07 -12.45 -2.94
C LEU A 78 3.24 -13.43 -2.78
N GLY A 79 4.45 -12.92 -2.52
CA GLY A 79 5.62 -13.74 -2.17
C GLY A 79 5.42 -14.51 -0.87
N GLU A 80 6.15 -15.62 -0.69
CA GLU A 80 6.05 -16.47 0.50
C GLU A 80 6.32 -15.72 1.82
N GLY A 81 7.20 -14.71 1.80
CA GLY A 81 7.47 -13.84 2.95
C GLY A 81 6.31 -12.93 3.36
N MET A 82 5.27 -12.83 2.53
CA MET A 82 4.09 -11.99 2.73
C MET A 82 2.85 -12.75 3.18
N GLU A 83 2.86 -14.10 3.14
CA GLU A 83 1.73 -14.94 3.57
C GLU A 83 1.20 -14.59 4.97
N PRO A 84 2.05 -14.28 5.99
CA PRO A 84 1.56 -13.91 7.32
C PRO A 84 0.79 -12.58 7.37
N PHE A 85 0.98 -11.69 6.39
CA PHE A 85 0.46 -10.33 6.39
C PHE A 85 -0.75 -10.14 5.46
N TRP A 86 -1.16 -11.20 4.74
CA TRP A 86 -2.21 -11.14 3.73
C TRP A 86 -3.52 -10.47 4.22
N ARG A 87 -3.90 -10.75 5.47
CA ARG A 87 -5.16 -10.25 6.04
C ARG A 87 -5.15 -8.73 6.22
N ASP A 88 -4.05 -8.21 6.76
CA ASP A 88 -3.84 -6.80 7.05
C ASP A 88 -3.74 -6.00 5.75
N GLU A 89 -3.02 -6.55 4.77
CA GLU A 89 -2.92 -5.94 3.44
C GLU A 89 -4.28 -5.82 2.77
N MET A 90 -5.12 -6.86 2.85
CA MET A 90 -6.46 -6.83 2.26
C MET A 90 -7.40 -5.86 2.96
N ASP A 91 -7.32 -5.76 4.29
CA ASP A 91 -8.12 -4.80 5.07
C ASP A 91 -7.70 -3.35 4.75
N GLY A 92 -6.39 -3.07 4.71
CA GLY A 92 -5.84 -1.77 4.32
C GLY A 92 -6.15 -1.39 2.87
N VAL A 93 -6.01 -2.35 1.94
CA VAL A 93 -6.37 -2.16 0.53
C VAL A 93 -7.86 -1.84 0.39
N THR A 94 -8.74 -2.54 1.11
CA THR A 94 -10.19 -2.32 1.06
C THR A 94 -10.55 -0.94 1.61
N ALA A 95 -9.91 -0.52 2.69
CA ALA A 95 -10.10 0.81 3.28
C ALA A 95 -9.71 1.96 2.33
N ILE A 96 -8.67 1.76 1.50
CA ILE A 96 -8.23 2.74 0.50
C ILE A 96 -9.11 2.64 -0.76
N ALA A 97 -9.38 1.43 -1.25
CA ALA A 97 -10.06 1.16 -2.51
C ALA A 97 -11.53 1.58 -2.52
N GLY A 98 -12.20 1.61 -1.36
CA GLY A 98 -13.57 2.10 -1.22
C GLY A 98 -13.75 3.59 -1.55
N ARG A 99 -12.67 4.37 -1.61
CA ARG A 99 -12.67 5.78 -2.02
C ARG A 99 -12.25 5.86 -3.48
N GLN A 100 -13.27 5.87 -4.33
CA GLN A 100 -13.28 6.02 -5.80
C GLN A 100 -11.94 6.47 -6.41
N SER A 101 -11.39 5.63 -7.30
CA SER A 101 -10.12 5.76 -8.05
C SER A 101 -8.90 4.98 -7.52
N CYS A 102 -9.09 3.74 -7.07
CA CYS A 102 -7.98 2.83 -6.76
C CYS A 102 -7.88 1.67 -7.77
N GLN A 103 -6.67 1.37 -8.25
CA GLN A 103 -6.36 0.20 -9.06
C GLN A 103 -5.45 -0.74 -8.26
N VAL A 104 -5.95 -1.92 -7.90
CA VAL A 104 -5.17 -2.91 -7.15
C VAL A 104 -4.57 -3.92 -8.12
N ARG A 105 -3.26 -4.17 -8.04
CA ARG A 105 -2.59 -5.23 -8.79
C ARG A 105 -1.73 -6.06 -7.83
N TYR A 106 -1.56 -7.31 -8.17
CA TYR A 106 -0.77 -8.28 -7.43
C TYR A 106 0.50 -8.60 -8.19
N PHE A 107 1.59 -8.89 -7.48
CA PHE A 107 2.84 -9.41 -8.02
C PHE A 107 3.44 -10.44 -7.06
N SER A 108 4.54 -11.08 -7.42
CA SER A 108 5.27 -11.99 -6.52
C SER A 108 6.76 -11.70 -6.62
N GLY A 109 7.35 -11.23 -5.51
CA GLY A 109 8.76 -10.89 -5.35
C GLY A 109 9.22 -9.63 -6.08
N CYS A 110 8.98 -9.51 -7.38
CA CYS A 110 9.36 -8.32 -8.15
C CYS A 110 8.23 -7.86 -9.09
N PRO A 111 7.71 -6.63 -8.90
CA PRO A 111 6.57 -6.13 -9.68
C PRO A 111 6.92 -5.90 -11.15
N LEU A 112 8.19 -5.62 -11.47
CA LEU A 112 8.66 -5.37 -12.83
C LEU A 112 8.55 -6.59 -13.74
N HIS A 113 8.60 -7.81 -13.18
CA HIS A 113 8.47 -9.03 -13.98
C HIS A 113 7.04 -9.25 -14.42
N ARG A 114 6.11 -9.40 -13.47
CA ARG A 114 4.70 -9.66 -13.75
C ARG A 114 3.82 -9.07 -12.65
N SER A 115 2.78 -8.34 -13.06
CA SER A 115 1.71 -7.89 -12.17
C SER A 115 0.34 -7.89 -12.87
N GLY A 116 -0.74 -8.06 -12.10
CA GLY A 116 -2.10 -8.06 -12.64
C GLY A 116 -3.19 -8.04 -11.57
N GLU A 117 -4.44 -7.86 -11.99
CA GLU A 117 -5.60 -7.61 -11.09
C GLU A 117 -6.31 -8.90 -10.64
N GLY A 118 -5.77 -10.06 -11.00
CA GLY A 118 -6.42 -11.36 -10.78
C GLY A 118 -5.44 -12.53 -10.83
N ALA A 119 -5.83 -13.66 -11.42
CA ALA A 119 -5.02 -14.87 -11.42
C ALA A 119 -3.64 -14.67 -12.09
N GLY A 120 -2.59 -15.30 -11.53
CA GLY A 120 -1.20 -15.10 -11.92
C GLY A 120 -0.88 -15.28 -13.41
N TRP A 121 -1.61 -16.14 -14.10
CA TRP A 121 -1.44 -16.38 -15.54
C TRP A 121 -1.88 -15.19 -16.41
N THR A 122 -2.68 -14.27 -15.87
CA THR A 122 -3.11 -13.03 -16.56
C THR A 122 -2.10 -11.90 -16.43
N TRP A 123 -1.09 -12.06 -15.56
CA TRP A 123 -0.18 -10.98 -15.20
C TRP A 123 0.74 -10.62 -16.35
N LYS A 124 0.94 -9.32 -16.53
CA LYS A 124 1.79 -8.73 -17.58
C LYS A 124 2.91 -7.93 -16.93
N PRO A 125 3.99 -7.62 -17.68
CA PRO A 125 5.00 -6.67 -17.20
C PRO A 125 4.33 -5.40 -16.69
N TYR A 126 4.82 -4.92 -15.55
CA TYR A 126 4.24 -3.76 -14.90
C TYR A 126 4.33 -2.52 -15.78
N ARG A 127 3.23 -1.78 -15.86
CA ARG A 127 3.18 -0.46 -16.47
C ARG A 127 2.71 0.56 -15.44
N PRO A 128 3.48 1.63 -15.20
CA PRO A 128 3.05 2.71 -14.34
C PRO A 128 1.71 3.31 -14.80
N PRO A 129 0.88 3.79 -13.86
CA PRO A 129 -0.37 4.46 -14.17
C PRO A 129 -0.10 5.82 -14.83
N ALA A 130 -1.17 6.50 -15.26
CA ALA A 130 -1.07 7.82 -15.89
C ALA A 130 -0.26 8.81 -15.02
N ARG A 131 0.49 9.70 -15.67
CA ARG A 131 1.24 10.77 -14.98
C ARG A 131 0.29 11.53 -14.05
N GLY A 132 0.56 11.50 -12.75
CA GLY A 132 -0.39 12.05 -11.77
C GLY A 132 -0.80 11.06 -10.70
N ALA A 133 -0.87 9.78 -11.04
CA ALA A 133 -1.22 8.74 -10.08
C ALA A 133 -0.08 8.46 -9.11
N LYS A 134 -0.42 8.17 -7.85
CA LYS A 134 0.52 7.65 -6.84
C LYS A 134 0.52 6.12 -6.92
N VAL A 135 1.67 5.52 -6.64
CA VAL A 135 1.82 4.07 -6.54
C VAL A 135 2.18 3.74 -5.09
N LEU A 136 1.37 2.92 -4.44
CA LEU A 136 1.64 2.32 -3.13
C LEU A 136 2.08 0.87 -3.36
N VAL A 137 3.21 0.47 -2.77
CA VAL A 137 3.71 -0.91 -2.85
C VAL A 137 3.69 -1.49 -1.45
N LEU A 138 3.03 -2.63 -1.29
CA LEU A 138 2.98 -3.44 -0.09
C LEU A 138 3.78 -4.72 -0.38
N SER A 139 4.95 -4.84 0.24
CA SER A 139 5.92 -5.90 -0.02
C SER A 139 6.99 -5.91 1.06
N ASP A 140 7.52 -7.09 1.36
CA ASP A 140 8.73 -7.27 2.15
C ASP A 140 10.01 -7.16 1.30
N PHE A 141 9.89 -7.07 -0.03
CA PHE A 141 10.99 -7.15 -1.00
C PHE A 141 11.95 -8.33 -0.75
N GLY A 142 11.44 -9.45 -0.22
CA GLY A 142 12.23 -10.63 0.12
C GLY A 142 12.99 -10.54 1.44
N CYS A 143 12.73 -9.53 2.29
CA CYS A 143 13.33 -9.44 3.62
C CYS A 143 12.97 -10.62 4.53
N ASN A 144 11.86 -11.34 4.28
CA ASN A 144 11.42 -12.48 5.08
C ASN A 144 11.66 -13.85 4.42
N ALA A 145 12.36 -13.91 3.27
CA ALA A 145 12.59 -15.18 2.57
C ALA A 145 13.40 -16.20 3.40
N ASP A 146 14.26 -15.73 4.30
CA ASP A 146 15.12 -16.58 5.14
C ASP A 146 14.46 -17.08 6.44
N SER A 147 13.31 -16.52 6.84
CA SER A 147 12.69 -16.86 8.13
C SER A 147 11.86 -18.15 8.10
N SER A 148 11.40 -18.59 6.92
CA SER A 148 10.69 -19.86 6.77
C SER A 148 11.65 -21.08 6.88
N ALA A 149 12.90 -20.92 6.45
CA ALA A 149 13.92 -21.97 6.58
C ALA A 149 14.39 -22.19 8.03
N ALA A 150 14.35 -21.15 8.88
CA ALA A 150 14.81 -21.22 10.25
C ALA A 150 13.88 -22.04 11.19
N ALA A 151 12.61 -22.24 10.82
CA ALA A 151 11.64 -22.97 11.65
C ALA A 151 11.86 -24.51 11.68
N THR A 152 12.72 -25.07 10.83
CA THR A 152 12.97 -26.53 10.77
C THR A 152 14.27 -26.96 11.50
N ALA A 153 15.08 -26.03 12.00
CA ALA A 153 16.39 -26.34 12.58
C ALA A 153 16.47 -26.13 14.10
N HIS A 154 15.56 -26.72 14.88
CA HIS A 154 15.81 -26.90 16.31
C HIS A 154 15.20 -28.20 16.86
N LEU A 155 15.96 -29.29 16.73
CA LEU A 155 15.87 -30.41 17.67
C LEU A 155 17.29 -30.71 18.16
N PRO A 156 17.65 -30.42 19.43
CA PRO A 156 18.90 -30.90 20.00
C PRO A 156 18.80 -32.39 20.26
N ALA A 157 19.86 -33.12 19.91
CA ALA A 157 20.06 -34.51 20.25
C ALA A 157 20.19 -34.68 21.78
N GLN A 158 19.47 -35.66 22.32
CA GLN A 158 19.88 -36.43 23.51
C GLN A 158 19.65 -37.91 23.23
#